data_AF-A0A7X8WRT7-F1
#
_entry.id   AF-A0A7X8WRT7-F1
#
_cell.length_a   1.000
_cell.length_b   1.000
_cell.length_c   1.000
_cell.angle_alpha   90.00
_cell.angle_beta   90.00
_cell.angle_gamma   90.00
#
_symmetry.space_group_name_H-M   'P 1'
#
loop_
_entity.id
_entity.type
_entity.pdbx_description
1 polymer ?
#
loop_
_entity_poly.entity_id
_entity_poly.type
_entity_poly.pdbx_seq_one_letter_code
_entity_poly.pdbx_strand_id
1 'polypeptide(L)'
;MRADRFDQALGIAHRWFLDQVGEVATIQYVTAPADLDWWQQDTAPPLITSGINESGVVAMTLYRKFISFKVADETLLPEMLYELLITEWASLIGQHVSDVDPNF
;
A
#
# COMPACT_ATOMS: atom_id res chain seq x y z
N MET A 1 14.72 7.35 -17.86
CA MET A 1 14.39 7.74 -16.48
C MET A 1 13.03 7.15 -16.15
N ARG A 2 13.03 5.98 -15.50
CA ARG A 2 11.83 5.21 -15.15
C ARG A 2 11.72 5.14 -13.63
N ALA A 3 12.20 6.17 -12.93
CA ALA A 3 11.97 6.40 -11.53
C ALA A 3 10.84 7.45 -11.45
N ASP A 4 9.61 7.11 -11.08
CA ASP A 4 8.86 5.88 -11.32
C ASP A 4 7.40 6.29 -11.19
N ARG A 5 6.52 6.05 -12.17
CA ARG A 5 5.10 6.43 -12.07
C ARG A 5 4.45 5.85 -10.81
N PHE A 6 4.97 4.70 -10.37
CA PHE A 6 4.63 4.08 -9.10
C PHE A 6 4.94 4.97 -7.89
N ASP A 7 6.14 5.53 -7.81
CA ASP A 7 6.55 6.37 -6.67
C ASP A 7 5.73 7.66 -6.61
N GLN A 8 5.36 8.21 -7.77
CA GLN A 8 4.45 9.35 -7.84
C GLN A 8 3.03 8.97 -7.37
N ALA A 9 2.47 7.86 -7.88
CA ALA A 9 1.16 7.38 -7.47
C ALA A 9 1.11 7.04 -5.98
N LEU A 10 2.18 6.45 -5.46
CA LEU A 10 2.36 6.14 -4.06
C LEU A 10 2.40 7.39 -3.18
N GLY A 11 3.10 8.44 -3.61
CA GLY A 11 3.11 9.71 -2.91
C GLY A 11 1.72 10.35 -2.81
N ILE A 12 0.91 10.24 -3.87
CA ILE A 12 -0.48 10.71 -3.89
C ILE A 12 -1.34 9.89 -2.93
N ALA A 13 -1.32 8.56 -3.08
CA ALA A 13 -2.10 7.63 -2.25
C ALA A 13 -1.76 7.75 -0.76
N HIS A 14 -0.47 7.88 -0.42
CA HIS A 14 -0.02 8.05 0.94
C HIS A 14 -0.55 9.35 1.56
N ARG A 15 -0.59 10.44 0.79
CA ARG A 15 -1.18 11.69 1.26
C ARG A 15 -2.67 11.54 1.56
N TRP A 16 -3.44 10.99 0.62
CA TRP A 16 -4.88 10.75 0.84
C TRP A 16 -5.15 9.86 2.04
N PHE A 17 -4.32 8.84 2.23
CA PHE A 17 -4.39 7.95 3.38
C PHE A 17 -4.17 8.71 4.70
N LEU A 18 -3.10 9.50 4.79
CA LEU A 18 -2.82 10.31 5.99
C LEU A 18 -3.91 11.35 6.27
N ASP A 19 -4.55 11.89 5.24
CA ASP A 19 -5.68 12.82 5.40
C ASP A 19 -6.87 12.15 6.14
N GLN A 20 -7.04 10.83 6.02
CA GLN A 20 -8.09 10.08 6.75
C GLN A 20 -7.63 9.61 8.14
N VAL A 21 -6.43 9.04 8.24
CA VAL A 21 -5.99 8.33 9.47
C VAL A 21 -5.20 9.21 10.44
N GLY A 22 -4.79 10.41 10.00
CA GLY A 22 -4.01 11.37 10.77
C GLY A 22 -2.52 11.03 10.79
N GLU A 23 -2.10 9.99 11.52
CA GLU A 23 -0.69 9.64 11.68
C GLU A 23 -0.47 8.13 11.76
N VAL A 24 0.41 7.62 10.90
CA VAL A 24 0.91 6.23 10.93
C VAL A 24 2.40 6.27 11.20
N ALA A 25 2.84 5.46 12.16
CA ALA A 25 4.21 5.55 12.65
C ALA A 25 5.27 5.11 11.63
N THR A 26 4.97 4.17 10.73
CA THR A 26 5.85 3.85 9.59
C THR A 26 5.09 3.17 8.44
N ILE A 27 5.25 3.69 7.21
CA ILE A 27 4.91 2.95 5.99
C ILE A 27 6.20 2.63 5.23
N GLN A 28 6.44 1.34 5.00
CA GLN A 28 7.57 0.82 4.24
C GLN A 28 7.10 0.37 2.85
N TYR A 29 7.92 0.67 1.85
CA TYR A 29 7.66 0.30 0.47
C TYR A 29 8.76 -0.63 -0.01
N VAL A 30 8.42 -1.89 -0.23
CA VAL A 30 9.37 -2.90 -0.68
C VAL A 30 9.43 -2.87 -2.20
N THR A 31 10.53 -2.34 -2.71
CA THR A 31 10.94 -2.47 -4.10
C THR A 31 11.71 -3.77 -4.30
N ALA A 32 11.51 -4.47 -5.42
CA ALA A 32 12.20 -5.72 -5.71
C ALA A 32 13.74 -5.54 -5.75
N PRO A 33 14.54 -6.55 -5.36
CA PRO A 33 15.95 -6.63 -5.71
C PRO A 33 16.12 -6.66 -7.24
N ALA A 34 17.29 -6.21 -7.72
CA ALA A 34 17.56 -6.04 -9.15
C ALA A 34 17.52 -7.34 -9.98
N ASP A 35 17.55 -8.52 -9.36
CA ASP A 35 17.47 -9.82 -10.05
C ASP A 35 16.00 -10.29 -10.18
N LEU A 36 15.45 -10.08 -11.38
CA LEU A 36 14.02 -10.13 -11.68
C LEU A 36 13.51 -11.49 -12.17
N ASP A 37 14.39 -12.45 -12.50
CA ASP A 37 14.00 -13.64 -13.27
C ASP A 37 13.16 -14.65 -12.48
N TRP A 38 13.52 -14.93 -11.21
CA TRP A 38 12.71 -15.75 -10.31
C TRP A 38 11.49 -14.97 -9.77
N TRP A 39 11.62 -13.64 -9.72
CA TRP A 39 10.61 -12.72 -9.23
C TRP A 39 9.41 -12.71 -10.18
N GLN A 40 9.55 -12.72 -11.51
CA GLN A 40 8.38 -12.74 -12.42
C GLN A 40 7.51 -14.01 -12.33
N GLN A 41 8.04 -15.12 -11.80
CA GLN A 41 7.35 -16.42 -11.73
C GLN A 41 6.65 -16.65 -10.38
N ASP A 42 6.96 -15.83 -9.38
CA ASP A 42 6.36 -15.91 -8.04
C ASP A 42 5.02 -15.16 -7.99
N THR A 43 3.94 -15.92 -7.79
CA THR A 43 2.56 -15.45 -7.65
C THR A 43 2.11 -15.28 -6.20
N ALA A 44 2.95 -15.61 -5.21
CA ALA A 44 2.52 -15.91 -3.85
C ALA A 44 3.24 -15.08 -2.77
N PRO A 45 2.94 -13.78 -2.69
CA PRO A 45 2.82 -13.06 -1.41
C PRO A 45 1.69 -11.99 -1.42
N PRO A 46 1.35 -11.42 -0.26
CA PRO A 46 0.32 -10.38 -0.16
C PRO A 46 0.74 -9.05 -0.84
N LEU A 47 -0.24 -8.24 -1.25
CA LEU A 47 -0.04 -6.90 -1.82
C LEU A 47 0.45 -5.90 -0.75
N ILE A 48 -0.01 -6.10 0.47
CA ILE A 48 0.29 -5.30 1.65
C ILE A 48 0.32 -6.23 2.87
N THR A 49 1.21 -5.97 3.82
CA THR A 49 1.17 -6.55 5.16
C THR A 49 1.21 -5.45 6.19
N SER A 50 0.60 -5.68 7.34
CA SER A 50 0.63 -4.72 8.44
C SER A 50 0.75 -5.37 9.81
N GLY A 51 1.14 -4.56 10.80
CA GLY A 51 1.19 -4.95 12.20
C GLY A 51 1.14 -3.75 13.13
N ILE A 52 0.55 -3.94 14.31
CA ILE A 52 0.59 -3.00 15.43
C ILE A 52 1.43 -3.63 16.53
N ASN A 53 2.43 -2.92 17.02
CA ASN A 53 3.21 -3.39 18.17
C ASN A 53 2.52 -3.04 19.51
N GLU A 54 3.07 -3.53 20.62
CA GLU A 54 2.53 -3.30 21.98
C GLU A 54 2.46 -1.81 22.38
N SER A 55 3.20 -0.94 21.70
CA SER A 55 3.19 0.52 21.91
C SER A 55 2.20 1.26 21.01
N GLY A 56 1.37 0.55 20.22
CA GLY A 56 0.41 1.15 19.30
C GLY A 56 1.02 1.68 17.99
N VAL A 57 2.30 1.41 17.74
CA VAL A 57 2.99 1.83 16.52
C VAL A 57 2.57 0.90 15.40
N VAL A 58 1.99 1.47 14.34
CA VAL A 58 1.59 0.75 13.14
C VAL A 58 2.71 0.76 12.10
N ALA A 59 3.00 -0.41 11.55
CA ALA A 59 3.87 -0.60 10.41
C ALA A 59 3.10 -1.26 9.26
N MET A 60 3.19 -0.66 8.07
CA MET A 60 2.61 -1.22 6.84
C MET A 60 3.71 -1.43 5.80
N THR A 61 3.66 -2.55 5.07
CA THR A 61 4.64 -2.90 4.05
C THR A 61 3.92 -3.18 2.72
N LEU A 62 4.15 -2.36 1.69
CA LEU A 62 3.60 -2.59 0.35
C LEU A 62 4.61 -3.28 -0.55
N TYR A 63 4.15 -4.27 -1.30
CA TYR A 63 4.98 -5.05 -2.21
C TYR A 63 4.73 -4.64 -3.66
N ARG A 64 5.50 -3.64 -4.12
CA ARG A 64 5.32 -2.93 -5.39
C ARG A 64 5.07 -3.85 -6.60
N LYS A 65 5.80 -4.95 -6.69
CA LYS A 65 5.70 -5.93 -7.77
C LYS A 65 4.28 -6.45 -7.97
N PHE A 66 3.62 -6.91 -6.90
CA PHE A 66 2.30 -7.53 -7.00
C PHE A 66 1.23 -6.52 -7.39
N ILE A 67 1.43 -5.27 -6.98
CA ILE A 67 0.58 -4.15 -7.35
C ILE A 67 0.75 -3.88 -8.84
N SER A 68 1.99 -3.68 -9.32
CA SER A 68 2.27 -3.41 -10.73
C SER A 68 1.84 -4.53 -11.69
N PHE A 69 1.85 -5.80 -11.28
CA PHE A 69 1.35 -6.90 -12.12
C PHE A 69 -0.18 -7.01 -12.16
N LYS A 70 -0.88 -6.54 -11.13
CA LYS A 70 -2.36 -6.62 -11.05
C LYS A 70 -3.05 -5.37 -11.61
N VAL A 71 -2.34 -4.27 -11.76
CA VAL A 71 -2.89 -3.01 -12.26
C VAL A 71 -2.73 -2.98 -13.78
N ALA A 72 -3.84 -3.15 -14.50
CA ALA A 72 -3.85 -3.08 -15.97
C ALA A 72 -3.79 -1.64 -16.50
N ASP A 73 -4.33 -0.68 -15.74
CA ASP A 73 -4.31 0.75 -16.06
C ASP A 73 -3.54 1.52 -14.98
N GLU A 74 -2.32 1.93 -15.31
CA GLU A 74 -1.43 2.67 -14.40
C GLU A 74 -2.00 4.03 -13.96
N THR A 75 -3.01 4.58 -14.64
CA THR A 75 -3.62 5.86 -14.25
C THR A 75 -4.45 5.76 -12.98
N LEU A 76 -4.96 4.56 -12.65
CA LEU A 76 -5.74 4.25 -11.45
C LEU A 76 -4.87 3.80 -10.28
N LEU A 77 -3.55 3.82 -10.45
CA LEU A 77 -2.61 3.36 -9.45
C LEU A 77 -2.69 4.13 -8.12
N PRO A 78 -2.90 5.47 -8.09
CA PRO A 78 -3.11 6.20 -6.84
C PRO A 78 -4.33 5.70 -6.05
N GLU A 79 -5.47 5.51 -6.72
CA GLU A 79 -6.72 5.06 -6.12
C GLU A 79 -6.57 3.64 -5.57
N MET A 80 -6.01 2.72 -6.36
CA MET A 80 -5.78 1.35 -5.92
C MET A 80 -4.81 1.26 -4.73
N LEU A 81 -3.76 2.09 -4.72
CA LEU A 81 -2.82 2.15 -3.59
C LEU A 81 -3.49 2.70 -2.34
N TYR A 82 -4.37 3.70 -2.48
CA TYR A 82 -5.15 4.26 -1.39
C TYR A 82 -6.12 3.22 -0.82
N GLU A 83 -6.89 2.55 -1.68
CA GLU A 83 -7.82 1.49 -1.29
C GLU A 83 -7.13 0.37 -0.50
N LEU A 84 -5.92 -0.04 -0.95
CA LEU A 84 -5.11 -1.03 -0.24
C LEU A 84 -4.70 -0.55 1.15
N LEU A 85 -4.22 0.69 1.27
CA LEU A 85 -3.78 1.27 2.54
C LEU A 85 -4.93 1.39 3.54
N ILE A 86 -6.06 1.98 3.12
CA ILE A 86 -7.19 2.26 4.01
C ILE A 86 -7.93 0.98 4.43
N THR A 87 -8.03 0.00 3.52
CA THR A 87 -8.62 -1.31 3.83
C THR A 87 -7.75 -2.07 4.84
N GLU A 88 -6.44 -2.10 4.64
CA GLU A 88 -5.52 -2.75 5.56
C GLU A 88 -5.54 -2.07 6.93
N TRP A 89 -5.54 -0.73 6.96
CA TRP A 89 -5.67 0.05 8.20
C TRP A 89 -6.93 -0.31 8.97
N ALA A 90 -8.10 -0.24 8.33
CA ALA A 90 -9.38 -0.55 8.96
C ALA A 90 -9.40 -1.97 9.53
N SER A 91 -8.92 -2.96 8.76
CA SER A 91 -8.79 -4.34 9.24
C SER A 91 -7.87 -4.44 10.45
N LEU A 92 -6.77 -3.70 10.46
CA LEU A 92 -5.75 -3.77 11.50
C LEU A 92 -6.27 -3.22 12.84
N ILE A 93 -7.09 -2.17 12.79
CA ILE A 93 -7.71 -1.58 13.99
C ILE A 93 -9.09 -2.18 14.32
N GLY A 94 -9.56 -3.16 13.54
CA GLY A 94 -10.83 -3.85 13.75
C GLY A 94 -12.08 -2.99 13.45
N GLN A 95 -11.96 -2.06 12.50
CA GLN A 95 -13.06 -1.19 12.05
C GLN A 95 -13.48 -1.51 10.61
N HIS A 96 -14.68 -1.08 10.21
CA HIS A 96 -15.05 -1.08 8.81
C HIS A 96 -14.39 0.10 8.09
N VAL A 97 -14.09 -0.06 6.79
CA VAL A 97 -13.46 1.01 6.00
C VAL A 97 -14.32 2.28 6.00
N SER A 98 -15.65 2.15 5.94
CA SER A 98 -16.60 3.26 6.00
C SER A 98 -16.56 4.05 7.31
N ASP A 99 -16.03 3.46 8.40
CA ASP A 99 -15.88 4.16 9.68
C ASP A 99 -14.63 5.05 9.68
N VAL A 100 -13.64 4.72 8.83
CA VAL A 100 -12.38 5.46 8.68
C VAL A 100 -12.49 6.49 7.55
N ASP A 101 -13.02 6.10 6.40
CA ASP A 101 -13.35 6.98 5.27
C ASP A 101 -14.82 6.84 4.89
N PRO A 102 -15.69 7.77 5.32
CA PRO A 102 -17.12 7.73 5.00
C PRO A 102 -17.46 7.89 3.51
N ASN A 103 -16.50 8.31 2.68
CA ASN A 103 -16.71 8.52 1.23
C ASN A 103 -16.16 7.36 0.37
N PHE A 104 -15.69 6.29 1.02
CA PHE A 104 -15.13 5.10 0.38
C PHE A 104 -16.16 4.32 -0.45
#